data_AF-A0A0P0G8J1-F1
#
_entry.id   AF-A0A0P0G8J1-F1
#
_cell.length_a   1.000
_cell.length_b   1.000
_cell.length_c   1.000
_cell.angle_alpha   90.00
_cell.angle_beta   90.00
_cell.angle_gamma   90.00
#
_symmetry.space_group_name_H-M   'P 1'
#
loop_
_entity.id
_entity.type
_entity.pdbx_description
1 polymer ?
#
loop_
_entity_poly.entity_id
_entity_poly.type
_entity_poly.pdbx_seq_one_letter_code
_entity_poly.pdbx_strand_id
1 'polypeptide(L)'
;MNRILKLGLLSVIVGALYSCSSDSLYDPDKAGDVKLAQYEAAFVGKYGAIASNQNWGFGGTTTRSSNPNSNQWKDFVEVPSSDDLTSEKINKIVELFKDPSKATVIESVNWSDFFVQHVYYGNKDNMNQLAVHKEKNGTPDEVYNFNKSAGSIMFMYDSGTSSFSYKGEGGTRYDEHIIIFYEGDYYVGLDFECYMNQNTPPDGDYSDWIVRIVPAKYIKAQRIMAEDLTISGGDFDFNDVVFDAVTVNGATVVTLQAAGGTMPLYIEDNEVHELFGVSQSTMVNTYDKQAKAPVIFRLKNRYNDIKDIPVRVNDVILPAEVGKAPGKLCCPTTCEWTDERQNIEIKYPNFQAAVENGNINWWE
;
A
#
# COMPACT_ATOMS: atom_id res chain seq x y z
N MET A 1 -35.31 10.04 35.74
CA MET A 1 -35.13 11.28 34.94
C MET A 1 -33.98 11.26 33.92
N ASN A 2 -33.09 10.26 33.86
CA ASN A 2 -31.86 10.35 33.04
C ASN A 2 -31.88 9.79 31.60
N ARG A 3 -32.99 9.21 31.11
CA ARG A 3 -33.08 8.74 29.69
C ARG A 3 -33.56 9.81 28.70
N ILE A 4 -34.39 10.76 29.14
CA ILE A 4 -34.98 11.78 28.25
C ILE A 4 -33.97 12.89 27.90
N LEU A 5 -33.08 13.26 28.84
CA LEU A 5 -32.07 14.29 28.58
C LEU A 5 -31.03 13.90 27.51
N LYS A 6 -30.75 12.60 27.33
CA LYS A 6 -29.75 12.13 26.36
C LYS A 6 -30.23 12.14 24.91
N LEU A 7 -31.53 11.89 24.66
CA LEU A 7 -32.09 12.11 23.31
C LEU A 7 -32.17 13.60 22.96
N GLY A 8 -32.35 14.47 23.97
CA GLY A 8 -32.53 15.91 23.77
C GLY A 8 -31.31 16.68 23.23
N LEU A 9 -30.08 16.14 23.35
CA LEU A 9 -28.89 16.76 22.72
C LEU A 9 -28.72 16.30 21.26
N LEU A 10 -28.93 15.01 20.99
CA LEU A 10 -28.75 14.43 19.66
C LEU A 10 -29.78 14.99 18.66
N SER A 11 -31.02 15.22 19.11
CA SER A 11 -32.07 15.83 18.28
C SER A 11 -31.86 17.33 17.99
N VAL A 12 -31.05 18.05 18.78
CA VAL A 12 -30.76 19.48 18.55
C VAL A 12 -29.73 19.68 17.43
N ILE A 13 -28.77 18.77 17.26
CA ILE A 13 -27.82 18.85 16.14
C ILE A 13 -28.54 18.60 14.80
N VAL A 14 -29.43 17.59 14.75
CA VAL A 14 -30.27 17.35 13.56
C VAL A 14 -31.26 18.50 13.33
N GLY A 15 -31.87 19.04 14.38
CA GLY A 15 -32.80 20.16 14.30
C GLY A 15 -32.17 21.49 13.86
N ALA A 16 -30.89 21.73 14.18
CA ALA A 16 -30.18 22.94 13.77
C ALA A 16 -29.84 22.97 12.27
N LEU A 17 -29.67 21.80 11.64
CA LEU A 17 -29.45 21.67 10.19
C LEU A 17 -30.75 21.57 9.38
N TYR A 18 -31.90 21.29 10.02
CA TYR A 18 -33.23 21.21 9.40
C TYR A 18 -34.20 22.30 9.86
N SER A 19 -33.69 23.44 10.33
CA SER A 19 -34.50 24.63 10.59
C SER A 19 -34.89 25.32 9.28
N CYS A 20 -36.05 24.94 8.72
CA CYS A 20 -36.61 25.54 7.51
C CYS A 20 -36.80 27.06 7.61
N SER A 21 -35.89 27.82 7.00
CA SER A 21 -36.24 29.05 6.28
C SER A 21 -35.97 28.81 4.80
N SER A 22 -36.91 29.20 3.93
CA SER A 22 -36.68 29.28 2.49
C SER A 22 -35.41 30.09 2.19
N ASP A 23 -34.68 29.70 1.15
CA ASP A 23 -33.41 30.28 0.69
C ASP A 23 -32.16 29.94 1.52
N SER A 24 -31.93 28.65 1.80
CA SER A 24 -30.56 28.17 2.05
C SER A 24 -29.79 28.11 0.72
N LEU A 25 -29.13 29.21 0.36
CA LEU A 25 -28.09 29.24 -0.67
C LEU A 25 -27.11 28.09 -0.41
N TYR A 26 -26.88 27.24 -1.40
CA TYR A 26 -25.82 26.23 -1.35
C TYR A 26 -24.48 26.94 -1.16
N ASP A 27 -23.89 26.75 0.01
CA ASP A 27 -22.61 27.31 0.39
C ASP A 27 -21.53 26.23 0.15
N PRO A 28 -20.81 26.27 -0.99
CA PRO A 28 -19.85 25.23 -1.35
C PRO A 28 -18.75 25.09 -0.28
N ASP A 29 -18.39 26.18 0.39
CA ASP A 29 -17.34 26.22 1.40
C ASP A 29 -17.74 25.47 2.69
N LYS A 30 -19.02 25.11 2.85
CA LYS A 30 -19.53 24.32 3.99
C LYS A 30 -20.02 22.91 3.61
N ALA A 31 -19.98 22.52 2.34
CA ALA A 31 -20.49 21.24 1.88
C ALA A 31 -19.77 20.04 2.56
N GLY A 32 -18.45 20.18 2.80
CA GLY A 32 -17.65 19.17 3.50
C GLY A 32 -18.07 18.98 4.97
N ASP A 33 -18.23 20.09 5.71
CA ASP A 33 -18.69 20.06 7.12
C ASP A 33 -20.06 19.39 7.26
N VAL A 34 -20.97 19.65 6.32
CA VAL A 34 -22.29 19.01 6.28
C VAL A 34 -22.16 17.51 6.01
N LYS A 35 -21.30 17.09 5.08
CA LYS A 35 -21.03 15.65 4.82
C LYS A 35 -20.49 14.95 6.07
N LEU A 36 -19.53 15.56 6.76
CA LEU A 36 -18.94 15.02 8.00
C LEU A 36 -19.97 14.93 9.14
N ALA A 37 -20.80 15.96 9.34
CA ALA A 37 -21.84 15.94 10.38
C ALA A 37 -22.94 14.89 10.10
N GLN A 38 -23.29 14.68 8.82
CA GLN A 38 -24.23 13.64 8.41
C GLN A 38 -23.65 12.24 8.59
N TYR A 39 -22.37 12.04 8.24
CA TYR A 39 -21.65 10.79 8.48
C TYR A 39 -21.54 10.47 9.98
N GLU A 40 -21.17 11.44 10.83
CA GLU A 40 -21.11 11.25 12.28
C GLU A 40 -22.48 10.91 12.87
N ALA A 41 -23.57 11.54 12.41
CA ALA A 41 -24.92 11.20 12.80
C ALA A 41 -25.34 9.78 12.38
N ALA A 42 -24.93 9.32 11.19
CA ALA A 42 -25.17 7.96 10.72
C ALA A 42 -24.39 6.92 11.54
N PHE A 43 -23.10 7.17 11.79
CA PHE A 43 -22.22 6.31 12.60
C PHE A 43 -22.78 6.17 14.03
N VAL A 44 -23.14 7.29 14.68
CA VAL A 44 -23.75 7.29 16.01
C VAL A 44 -25.15 6.66 16.00
N GLY A 45 -25.88 6.76 14.90
CA GLY A 45 -27.15 6.07 14.69
C GLY A 45 -27.03 4.54 14.65
N LYS A 46 -25.92 4.03 14.08
CA LYS A 46 -25.63 2.59 13.97
C LYS A 46 -24.97 2.01 15.24
N TYR A 47 -23.87 2.61 15.70
CA TYR A 47 -23.04 2.08 16.79
C TYR A 47 -23.31 2.70 18.16
N GLY A 48 -24.11 3.76 18.24
CA GLY A 48 -24.38 4.48 19.48
C GLY A 48 -23.34 5.55 19.83
N ALA A 49 -23.31 5.96 21.10
CA ALA A 49 -22.49 7.08 21.56
C ALA A 49 -21.01 6.68 21.67
N ILE A 50 -20.15 7.46 21.01
CA ILE A 50 -18.70 7.25 20.97
C ILE A 50 -18.07 7.67 22.30
N ALA A 51 -17.16 6.84 22.82
CA ALA A 51 -16.38 7.16 24.01
C ALA A 51 -15.42 8.33 23.76
N SER A 52 -15.37 9.33 24.65
CA SER A 52 -14.58 10.56 24.48
C SER A 52 -13.05 10.37 24.44
N ASN A 53 -12.57 9.16 24.70
CA ASN A 53 -11.17 8.72 24.66
C ASN A 53 -10.86 7.78 23.48
N GLN A 54 -11.85 7.42 22.65
CA GLN A 54 -11.65 6.53 21.50
C GLN A 54 -10.73 7.20 20.47
N ASN A 55 -9.61 6.56 20.16
CA ASN A 55 -8.54 7.08 19.29
C ASN A 55 -8.39 6.34 17.95
N TRP A 56 -9.22 5.31 17.72
CA TRP A 56 -9.30 4.49 16.52
C TRP A 56 -8.02 3.71 16.16
N GLY A 57 -7.15 3.47 17.16
CA GLY A 57 -5.85 2.78 17.01
C GLY A 57 -4.65 3.72 16.86
N PHE A 58 -4.88 5.01 16.65
CA PHE A 58 -3.83 6.03 16.52
C PHE A 58 -3.24 6.49 17.88
N GLY A 59 -3.49 5.75 18.98
CA GLY A 59 -3.01 6.10 20.32
C GLY A 59 -1.60 5.63 20.67
N GLY A 60 -0.98 4.80 19.82
CA GLY A 60 0.38 4.31 20.04
C GLY A 60 1.42 5.26 19.46
N THR A 61 2.28 5.86 20.32
CA THR A 61 3.42 6.63 19.83
C THR A 61 4.35 5.76 18.99
N THR A 62 4.38 5.98 17.67
CA THR A 62 5.37 5.39 16.76
C THR A 62 6.76 5.86 17.15
N THR A 63 7.48 5.04 17.92
CA THR A 63 8.81 5.37 18.41
C THR A 63 9.78 5.40 17.23
N ARG A 64 10.07 6.63 16.77
CA ARG A 64 11.01 6.94 15.69
C ARG A 64 12.35 6.28 15.97
N SER A 65 12.77 5.37 15.12
CA SER A 65 14.11 4.80 15.11
C SER A 65 14.76 5.13 13.77
N SER A 66 15.83 5.94 13.81
CA SER A 66 16.76 6.06 12.70
C SER A 66 17.72 4.90 12.74
N ASN A 67 17.80 4.10 11.68
CA ASN A 67 18.91 3.17 11.50
C ASN A 67 19.88 3.74 10.44
N PRO A 68 20.98 4.39 10.85
CA PRO A 68 21.95 4.97 9.91
C PRO A 68 22.86 3.91 9.27
N ASN A 69 22.79 2.65 9.70
CA ASN A 69 23.67 1.59 9.23
C ASN A 69 22.97 0.70 8.19
N SER A 70 23.45 0.75 6.95
CA SER A 70 22.92 -0.03 5.81
C SER A 70 23.17 -1.54 5.89
N ASN A 71 23.81 -2.06 6.93
CA ASN A 71 24.06 -3.49 7.16
C ASN A 71 23.02 -4.15 8.10
N GLN A 72 21.95 -3.44 8.48
CA GLN A 72 20.96 -3.87 9.48
C GLN A 72 19.50 -3.72 9.00
N TRP A 73 19.19 -4.11 7.75
CA TRP A 73 17.83 -4.04 7.17
C TRP A 73 16.76 -4.68 8.07
N LYS A 74 17.08 -5.86 8.62
CA LYS A 74 16.23 -6.65 9.54
C LYS A 74 15.74 -5.90 10.80
N ASP A 75 16.32 -4.74 11.12
CA ASP A 75 15.92 -3.95 12.29
C ASP A 75 14.73 -3.01 11.97
N PHE A 76 14.38 -2.84 10.70
CA PHE A 76 13.29 -1.97 10.26
C PHE A 76 12.41 -2.52 9.11
N VAL A 77 12.91 -3.49 8.33
CA VAL A 77 12.18 -4.14 7.23
C VAL A 77 12.39 -5.66 7.27
N GLU A 78 11.36 -6.44 6.98
CA GLU A 78 11.44 -7.90 6.89
C GLU A 78 12.31 -8.30 5.69
N VAL A 79 13.44 -8.98 5.95
CA VAL A 79 14.33 -9.47 4.89
C VAL A 79 13.80 -10.84 4.41
N PRO A 80 13.49 -11.03 3.12
CA PRO A 80 13.00 -12.31 2.62
C PRO A 80 14.08 -13.39 2.73
N SER A 81 13.70 -14.58 3.20
CA SER A 81 14.61 -15.74 3.27
C SER A 81 14.90 -16.29 1.88
N SER A 82 16.10 -16.83 1.66
CA SER A 82 16.47 -17.60 0.47
C SER A 82 16.13 -19.10 0.57
N ASP A 83 15.63 -19.58 1.71
CA ASP A 83 15.47 -21.03 1.98
C ASP A 83 14.49 -21.72 1.02
N ASP A 84 13.57 -20.97 0.42
CA ASP A 84 12.58 -21.46 -0.56
C ASP A 84 13.14 -21.57 -1.99
N LEU A 85 14.29 -20.95 -2.28
CA LEU A 85 14.98 -21.00 -3.59
C LEU A 85 15.71 -22.33 -3.79
N THR A 86 14.96 -23.43 -3.70
CA THR A 86 15.43 -24.78 -3.98
C THR A 86 15.76 -24.94 -5.47
N SER A 87 16.62 -25.90 -5.82
CA SER A 87 16.95 -26.18 -7.23
C SER A 87 15.70 -26.53 -8.06
N GLU A 88 14.68 -27.13 -7.46
CA GLU A 88 13.41 -27.43 -8.14
C GLU A 88 12.62 -26.16 -8.46
N LYS A 89 12.44 -25.25 -7.48
CA LYS A 89 11.79 -23.95 -7.68
C LYS A 89 12.57 -23.10 -8.70
N ILE A 90 13.90 -23.05 -8.59
CA ILE A 90 14.77 -22.32 -9.54
C ILE A 90 14.62 -22.88 -10.96
N ASN A 91 14.71 -24.20 -11.15
CA ASN A 91 14.52 -24.81 -12.47
C ASN A 91 13.14 -24.47 -13.05
N LYS A 92 12.10 -24.46 -12.21
CA LYS A 92 10.74 -24.11 -12.66
C LYS A 92 10.61 -22.66 -13.08
N ILE A 93 11.23 -21.74 -12.35
CA ILE A 93 11.29 -20.32 -12.71
C ILE A 93 12.05 -20.14 -14.04
N VAL A 94 13.18 -20.84 -14.23
CA VAL A 94 13.92 -20.84 -15.50
C VAL A 94 13.07 -21.34 -16.68
N GLU A 95 12.29 -22.41 -16.52
CA GLU A 95 11.35 -22.88 -17.55
C GLU A 95 10.30 -21.82 -17.94
N LEU A 96 9.85 -21.00 -16.99
CA LEU A 96 8.85 -19.96 -17.21
C LEU A 96 9.43 -18.73 -17.94
N PHE A 97 10.70 -18.39 -17.72
CA PHE A 97 11.36 -17.32 -18.48
C PHE A 97 11.82 -17.76 -19.87
N LYS A 98 12.11 -19.06 -20.07
CA LYS A 98 12.35 -19.68 -21.38
C LYS A 98 11.11 -19.80 -22.27
N ASP A 99 9.93 -19.78 -21.65
CA ASP A 99 8.65 -19.78 -22.37
C ASP A 99 7.62 -18.95 -21.58
N PRO A 100 7.66 -17.61 -21.69
CA PRO A 100 6.77 -16.72 -20.98
C PRO A 100 5.28 -16.94 -21.27
N SER A 101 4.92 -17.65 -22.34
CA SER A 101 3.53 -18.02 -22.64
C SER A 101 2.92 -18.98 -21.60
N LYS A 102 3.76 -19.63 -20.78
CA LYS A 102 3.37 -20.49 -19.67
C LYS A 102 3.32 -19.76 -18.32
N ALA A 103 3.68 -18.48 -18.27
CA ALA A 103 3.81 -17.70 -17.04
C ALA A 103 2.68 -16.69 -16.86
N THR A 104 2.40 -16.33 -15.60
CA THR A 104 1.60 -15.13 -15.28
C THR A 104 2.50 -13.92 -15.40
N VAL A 105 2.63 -13.39 -16.63
CA VAL A 105 3.38 -12.15 -16.89
C VAL A 105 2.64 -10.97 -16.26
N ILE A 106 3.38 -10.14 -15.53
CA ILE A 106 2.88 -8.92 -14.88
C ILE A 106 3.38 -7.72 -15.67
N GLU A 107 2.48 -6.84 -16.09
CA GLU A 107 2.80 -5.65 -16.90
C GLU A 107 3.77 -4.71 -16.19
N SER A 108 3.55 -4.45 -14.90
CA SER A 108 4.46 -3.68 -14.05
C SER A 108 4.17 -3.91 -12.56
N VAL A 109 5.14 -3.55 -11.72
CA VAL A 109 4.93 -3.26 -10.31
C VAL A 109 5.47 -1.85 -10.02
N ASN A 110 4.93 -1.17 -9.01
CA ASN A 110 5.26 0.21 -8.70
C ASN A 110 5.74 0.31 -7.24
N TRP A 111 7.05 0.08 -6.99
CA TRP A 111 7.61 0.05 -5.65
C TRP A 111 8.84 0.95 -5.50
N SER A 112 8.78 1.96 -4.62
CA SER A 112 9.96 2.75 -4.21
C SER A 112 10.91 1.99 -3.28
N ASP A 113 10.39 0.99 -2.56
CA ASP A 113 11.13 0.25 -1.54
C ASP A 113 10.84 -1.25 -1.68
N PHE A 114 11.88 -2.01 -2.01
CA PHE A 114 11.78 -3.43 -2.32
C PHE A 114 13.13 -4.13 -2.16
N PHE A 115 13.13 -5.44 -2.01
CA PHE A 115 14.34 -6.25 -2.14
C PHE A 115 14.50 -6.73 -3.57
N VAL A 116 15.75 -6.73 -4.05
CA VAL A 116 16.20 -7.57 -5.16
C VAL A 116 17.00 -8.73 -4.59
N GLN A 117 16.78 -9.95 -5.09
CA GLN A 117 17.55 -11.13 -4.71
C GLN A 117 17.91 -11.95 -5.93
N HIS A 118 19.19 -12.31 -6.07
CA HIS A 118 19.66 -13.11 -7.19
C HIS A 118 19.17 -14.57 -7.09
N VAL A 119 18.60 -15.08 -8.19
CA VAL A 119 18.03 -16.44 -8.28
C VAL A 119 18.87 -17.33 -9.20
N TYR A 120 19.08 -16.93 -10.45
CA TYR A 120 19.76 -17.75 -11.47
C TYR A 120 20.51 -16.87 -12.48
N TYR A 121 21.60 -17.37 -13.07
CA TYR A 121 22.23 -16.81 -14.26
C TYR A 121 22.54 -17.94 -15.25
N GLY A 122 22.47 -17.66 -16.55
CA GLY A 122 23.06 -18.50 -17.59
C GLY A 122 24.60 -18.44 -17.55
N ASN A 123 25.16 -17.23 -17.38
CA ASN A 123 26.60 -16.99 -17.29
C ASN A 123 26.95 -15.98 -16.19
N LYS A 124 28.09 -16.19 -15.52
CA LYS A 124 28.51 -15.36 -14.38
C LYS A 124 29.31 -14.12 -14.79
N ASP A 125 30.14 -14.21 -15.82
CA ASP A 125 31.28 -13.30 -15.92
C ASP A 125 30.89 -11.86 -16.30
N ASN A 126 29.74 -11.67 -16.97
CA ASN A 126 29.26 -10.37 -17.47
C ASN A 126 28.02 -9.81 -16.72
N MET A 127 27.51 -10.51 -15.70
CA MET A 127 26.25 -10.18 -15.01
C MET A 127 26.47 -9.73 -13.55
N ASN A 128 27.50 -8.93 -13.30
CA ASN A 128 27.90 -8.57 -11.93
C ASN A 128 27.29 -7.25 -11.42
N GLN A 129 26.67 -6.45 -12.28
CA GLN A 129 26.09 -5.15 -11.93
C GLN A 129 24.63 -5.07 -12.37
N LEU A 130 23.72 -5.25 -11.42
CA LEU A 130 22.28 -5.01 -11.59
C LEU A 130 22.03 -3.49 -11.46
N ALA A 131 21.04 -3.00 -12.20
CA ALA A 131 20.48 -1.68 -12.00
C ALA A 131 18.97 -1.70 -12.07
N VAL A 132 18.35 -0.79 -11.32
CA VAL A 132 16.92 -0.54 -11.33
C VAL A 132 16.67 0.96 -11.54
N HIS A 133 15.50 1.33 -12.04
CA HIS A 133 15.19 2.71 -12.39
C HIS A 133 13.90 3.19 -11.74
N LYS A 134 13.98 4.35 -11.07
CA LYS A 134 12.81 5.04 -10.49
C LYS A 134 11.88 5.63 -11.54
N GLU A 135 12.47 6.24 -12.57
CA GLU A 135 11.79 6.76 -13.74
C GLU A 135 12.39 6.10 -14.99
N LYS A 136 11.57 5.80 -16.00
CA LYS A 136 12.06 5.18 -17.23
C LYS A 136 13.04 6.13 -17.94
N ASN A 137 14.26 5.64 -18.22
CA ASN A 137 15.42 6.42 -18.68
C ASN A 137 16.03 7.41 -17.66
N GLY A 138 15.59 7.39 -16.40
CA GLY A 138 16.23 8.13 -15.31
C GLY A 138 17.56 7.50 -14.86
N THR A 139 18.26 8.18 -13.94
CA THR A 139 19.50 7.66 -13.34
C THR A 139 19.25 6.31 -12.67
N PRO A 140 20.05 5.26 -12.97
CA PRO A 140 19.91 3.95 -12.32
C PRO A 140 20.45 3.95 -10.89
N ASP A 141 19.79 3.20 -10.02
CA ASP A 141 20.37 2.74 -8.75
C ASP A 141 21.11 1.42 -8.99
N GLU A 142 22.40 1.36 -8.61
CA GLU A 142 23.34 0.32 -9.07
C GLU A 142 23.79 -0.64 -7.96
N VAL A 143 23.56 -1.94 -8.15
CA VAL A 143 24.01 -3.00 -7.22
C VAL A 143 25.20 -3.77 -7.80
N TYR A 144 26.38 -3.54 -7.23
CA TYR A 144 27.65 -4.12 -7.65
C TYR A 144 27.94 -5.49 -7.00
N ASN A 145 28.55 -6.40 -7.77
CA ASN A 145 28.92 -7.76 -7.38
C ASN A 145 27.71 -8.64 -6.97
N PHE A 146 26.55 -8.40 -7.57
CA PHE A 146 25.28 -8.97 -7.12
C PHE A 146 25.11 -10.47 -7.40
N ASN A 147 25.79 -11.00 -8.41
CA ASN A 147 25.70 -12.41 -8.84
C ASN A 147 26.67 -13.38 -8.14
N LYS A 148 27.18 -13.02 -6.95
CA LYS A 148 28.21 -13.82 -6.26
C LYS A 148 27.74 -15.24 -5.95
N SER A 149 26.51 -15.39 -5.47
CA SER A 149 25.81 -16.66 -5.22
C SER A 149 24.30 -16.46 -5.22
N ALA A 150 23.52 -17.48 -5.58
CA ALA A 150 22.06 -17.44 -5.40
C ALA A 150 21.70 -17.07 -3.94
N GLY A 151 20.60 -16.34 -3.76
CA GLY A 151 20.22 -15.76 -2.46
C GLY A 151 20.93 -14.45 -2.11
N SER A 152 21.95 -14.00 -2.87
CA SER A 152 22.55 -12.66 -2.72
C SER A 152 21.45 -11.60 -2.83
N ILE A 153 21.36 -10.71 -1.86
CA ILE A 153 20.20 -9.84 -1.65
C ILE A 153 20.63 -8.40 -1.38
N MET A 154 19.86 -7.45 -1.93
CA MET A 154 20.02 -6.01 -1.70
C MET A 154 18.65 -5.38 -1.44
N PHE A 155 18.60 -4.45 -0.49
CA PHE A 155 17.44 -3.61 -0.27
C PHE A 155 17.55 -2.32 -1.10
N MET A 156 16.61 -2.12 -2.02
CA MET A 156 16.50 -0.93 -2.84
C MET A 156 15.61 0.08 -2.08
N TYR A 157 16.20 1.21 -1.68
CA TYR A 157 15.57 2.22 -0.81
C TYR A 157 15.39 3.53 -1.59
N ASP A 158 14.17 4.07 -1.60
CA ASP A 158 13.81 5.29 -2.37
C ASP A 158 14.09 5.21 -3.88
N SER A 159 14.05 3.99 -4.41
CA SER A 159 14.41 3.62 -5.77
C SER A 159 13.16 3.50 -6.64
N GLY A 160 13.16 2.61 -7.64
CA GLY A 160 11.93 2.15 -8.28
C GLY A 160 12.09 0.98 -9.23
N THR A 161 10.94 0.52 -9.73
CA THR A 161 10.76 -0.70 -10.53
C THR A 161 10.33 -0.42 -11.98
N SER A 162 10.55 0.80 -12.48
CA SER A 162 10.10 1.22 -13.83
C SER A 162 10.90 0.60 -14.99
N SER A 163 12.11 0.11 -14.69
CA SER A 163 12.92 -0.73 -15.56
C SER A 163 13.99 -1.43 -14.74
N PHE A 164 14.40 -2.62 -15.20
CA PHE A 164 15.53 -3.39 -14.70
C PHE A 164 16.56 -3.51 -15.82
N SER A 165 17.84 -3.35 -15.50
CA SER A 165 18.91 -3.54 -16.48
C SER A 165 20.14 -4.17 -15.85
N TYR A 166 21.03 -4.70 -16.68
CA TYR A 166 22.40 -4.98 -16.27
C TYR A 166 23.41 -4.26 -17.15
N LYS A 167 24.62 -4.10 -16.61
CA LYS A 167 25.76 -3.58 -17.38
C LYS A 167 26.61 -4.75 -17.87
N GLY A 168 26.67 -4.91 -19.18
CA GLY A 168 27.55 -5.91 -19.79
C GLY A 168 28.99 -5.40 -19.96
N GLU A 169 29.79 -6.19 -20.67
CA GLU A 169 31.10 -5.78 -21.17
C GLU A 169 30.99 -4.47 -22.00
N GLY A 170 32.08 -3.70 -22.13
CA GLY A 170 32.09 -2.40 -22.81
C GLY A 170 31.38 -1.27 -22.06
N GLY A 171 30.53 -1.61 -21.07
CA GLY A 171 29.78 -0.68 -20.25
C GLY A 171 28.38 -0.35 -20.78
N THR A 172 27.94 -1.03 -21.84
CA THR A 172 26.59 -0.97 -22.39
C THR A 172 25.56 -1.48 -21.38
N ARG A 173 24.37 -0.88 -21.37
CA ARG A 173 23.22 -1.32 -20.57
C ARG A 173 22.24 -2.11 -21.43
N TYR A 174 21.65 -3.12 -20.80
CA TYR A 174 20.77 -4.11 -21.38
C TYR A 174 19.51 -4.19 -20.51
N ASP A 175 18.36 -3.73 -21.02
CA ASP A 175 17.15 -3.42 -20.25
C ASP A 175 15.84 -4.02 -20.77
N GLU A 176 15.89 -4.86 -21.81
CA GLU A 176 14.81 -5.81 -22.16
C GLU A 176 14.61 -6.82 -21.02
N HIS A 177 13.40 -6.83 -20.44
CA HIS A 177 13.04 -7.67 -19.32
C HIS A 177 11.52 -7.91 -19.25
N ILE A 178 11.12 -8.98 -18.59
CA ILE A 178 9.73 -9.20 -18.17
C ILE A 178 9.65 -9.49 -16.67
N ILE A 179 8.48 -9.22 -16.09
CA ILE A 179 8.14 -9.59 -14.72
C ILE A 179 7.14 -10.75 -14.77
N ILE A 180 7.36 -11.80 -13.98
CA ILE A 180 6.39 -12.89 -13.79
C ILE A 180 6.03 -13.02 -12.31
N PHE A 181 4.80 -13.45 -12.04
CA PHE A 181 4.35 -13.84 -10.70
C PHE A 181 4.28 -15.36 -10.59
N TYR A 182 4.94 -15.92 -9.59
CA TYR A 182 5.01 -17.37 -9.35
C TYR A 182 5.06 -17.69 -7.86
N GLU A 183 4.16 -18.57 -7.39
CA GLU A 183 4.10 -19.05 -5.99
C GLU A 183 4.11 -17.94 -4.90
N GLY A 184 3.51 -16.78 -5.18
CA GLY A 184 3.43 -15.66 -4.22
C GLY A 184 4.57 -14.63 -4.35
N ASP A 185 5.60 -14.93 -5.13
CA ASP A 185 6.74 -14.06 -5.39
C ASP A 185 6.68 -13.45 -6.80
N TYR A 186 7.40 -12.34 -6.98
CA TYR A 186 7.62 -11.69 -8.26
C TYR A 186 9.06 -11.93 -8.71
N TYR A 187 9.27 -12.21 -9.98
CA TYR A 187 10.59 -12.43 -10.56
C TYR A 187 10.76 -11.57 -11.80
N VAL A 188 11.98 -11.07 -12.00
CA VAL A 188 12.40 -10.36 -13.21
C VAL A 188 13.41 -11.24 -13.94
N GLY A 189 13.19 -11.44 -15.22
CA GLY A 189 14.12 -12.09 -16.14
C GLY A 189 14.56 -11.09 -17.21
N LEU A 190 15.84 -11.09 -17.53
CA LEU A 190 16.48 -10.26 -18.57
C LEU A 190 16.80 -11.14 -19.78
N ASP A 191 16.65 -10.61 -21.00
CA ASP A 191 16.77 -11.33 -22.29
C ASP A 191 17.91 -10.74 -23.14
N PHE A 192 19.13 -11.25 -22.96
CA PHE A 192 20.33 -10.88 -23.73
C PHE A 192 21.47 -11.90 -23.53
N GLU A 193 21.67 -12.78 -24.52
CA GLU A 193 22.76 -13.76 -24.49
C GLU A 193 24.14 -13.09 -24.35
N CYS A 194 24.70 -13.07 -23.14
CA CYS A 194 25.96 -12.37 -22.88
C CYS A 194 27.22 -13.11 -23.40
N TYR A 195 27.04 -14.14 -24.23
CA TYR A 195 28.09 -15.03 -24.72
C TYR A 195 28.80 -14.54 -25.98
N MET A 196 28.17 -13.70 -26.80
CA MET A 196 28.66 -13.38 -28.15
C MET A 196 28.56 -11.88 -28.48
N ASN A 197 29.66 -11.15 -28.27
CA ASN A 197 29.96 -9.88 -28.96
C ASN A 197 28.94 -8.71 -28.85
N GLN A 198 28.15 -8.57 -27.77
CA GLN A 198 27.38 -7.35 -27.43
C GLN A 198 26.41 -6.79 -28.50
N ASN A 199 26.17 -7.53 -29.59
CA ASN A 199 25.36 -7.12 -30.75
C ASN A 199 24.29 -8.16 -31.10
N THR A 200 24.21 -9.26 -30.35
CA THR A 200 23.08 -10.20 -30.43
C THR A 200 21.84 -9.46 -29.90
N PRO A 201 20.76 -9.36 -30.69
CA PRO A 201 19.49 -8.83 -30.19
C PRO A 201 18.87 -9.78 -29.16
N PRO A 202 17.91 -9.31 -28.34
CA PRO A 202 17.05 -10.18 -27.53
C PRO A 202 16.46 -11.31 -28.38
N ASP A 203 16.39 -12.53 -27.83
CA ASP A 203 15.94 -13.74 -28.52
C ASP A 203 14.62 -14.31 -27.97
N GLY A 204 14.14 -13.77 -26.85
CA GLY A 204 12.93 -14.17 -26.14
C GLY A 204 13.18 -15.11 -24.94
N ASP A 205 14.42 -15.52 -24.67
CA ASP A 205 14.81 -16.31 -23.50
C ASP A 205 15.23 -15.39 -22.34
N TYR A 206 14.25 -14.97 -21.54
CA TYR A 206 14.46 -14.12 -20.36
C TYR A 206 15.20 -14.82 -19.19
N SER A 207 15.80 -16.00 -19.40
CA SER A 207 16.50 -16.75 -18.36
C SER A 207 18.00 -16.43 -18.20
N ASP A 208 18.55 -15.52 -19.03
CA ASP A 208 19.95 -15.07 -18.94
C ASP A 208 20.34 -14.60 -17.54
N TRP A 209 19.57 -13.67 -16.96
CA TRP A 209 19.69 -13.31 -15.54
C TRP A 209 18.31 -13.18 -14.89
N ILE A 210 18.06 -13.99 -13.86
CA ILE A 210 16.83 -13.97 -13.08
C ILE A 210 17.11 -13.46 -11.67
N VAL A 211 16.27 -12.52 -11.23
CA VAL A 211 16.21 -12.00 -9.85
C VAL A 211 14.78 -12.09 -9.31
N ARG A 212 14.63 -12.43 -8.03
CA ARG A 212 13.39 -12.25 -7.28
C ARG A 212 13.29 -10.80 -6.83
N ILE A 213 12.11 -10.22 -6.92
CA ILE A 213 11.79 -8.91 -6.32
C ILE A 213 10.68 -9.07 -5.28
N VAL A 214 10.84 -8.43 -4.12
CA VAL A 214 9.91 -8.56 -2.98
C VAL A 214 9.56 -7.16 -2.45
N PRO A 215 8.27 -6.79 -2.37
CA PRO A 215 7.86 -5.49 -1.83
C PRO A 215 8.28 -5.34 -0.36
N ALA A 216 8.75 -4.16 0.03
CA ALA A 216 9.21 -3.93 1.41
C ALA A 216 8.07 -4.04 2.43
N LYS A 217 8.27 -4.87 3.46
CA LYS A 217 7.40 -4.97 4.63
C LYS A 217 8.09 -4.36 5.83
N TYR A 218 7.70 -3.14 6.20
CA TYR A 218 8.32 -2.44 7.34
C TYR A 218 7.76 -2.96 8.67
N ILE A 219 8.68 -3.33 9.57
CA ILE A 219 8.37 -3.98 10.87
C ILE A 219 7.53 -3.07 11.78
N LYS A 220 7.62 -1.75 11.60
CA LYS A 220 6.88 -0.72 12.34
C LYS A 220 5.75 -0.07 11.54
N ALA A 221 5.39 -0.61 10.38
CA ALA A 221 4.21 -0.13 9.67
C ALA A 221 2.95 -0.44 10.47
N GLN A 222 1.94 0.40 10.32
CA GLN A 222 0.58 0.12 10.76
C GLN A 222 -0.36 0.27 9.58
N ARG A 223 -1.44 -0.51 9.56
CA ARG A 223 -2.47 -0.46 8.54
C ARG A 223 -3.46 0.64 8.85
N ILE A 224 -3.75 1.44 7.85
CA ILE A 224 -4.83 2.42 7.84
C ILE A 224 -5.92 1.90 6.89
N MET A 225 -7.15 1.88 7.39
CA MET A 225 -8.38 1.48 6.69
C MET A 225 -9.30 2.69 6.72
N ALA A 226 -9.94 3.06 5.61
CA ALA A 226 -10.64 4.33 5.48
C ALA A 226 -11.93 4.25 4.66
N GLU A 227 -12.80 5.24 4.88
CA GLU A 227 -14.18 5.33 4.37
C GLU A 227 -14.39 6.48 3.37
N ASP A 228 -15.27 6.30 2.39
CA ASP A 228 -15.65 7.33 1.43
C ASP A 228 -16.68 8.36 1.97
N LEU A 229 -17.11 8.17 3.21
CA LEU A 229 -18.11 8.97 3.94
C LEU A 229 -19.50 8.97 3.28
N THR A 230 -19.92 7.88 2.62
CA THR A 230 -21.26 7.77 2.05
C THR A 230 -22.35 7.79 3.12
N ILE A 231 -23.33 8.68 2.93
CA ILE A 231 -24.35 9.02 3.94
C ILE A 231 -25.55 8.07 3.90
N SER A 232 -25.84 7.47 2.74
CA SER A 232 -27.08 6.70 2.49
C SER A 232 -26.93 5.23 2.88
N GLY A 233 -26.84 4.97 4.19
CA GLY A 233 -26.79 3.61 4.73
C GLY A 233 -25.44 2.92 4.51
N GLY A 234 -24.36 3.68 4.67
CA GLY A 234 -22.99 3.18 4.59
C GLY A 234 -22.82 1.89 5.39
N ASP A 235 -22.10 0.96 4.78
CA ASP A 235 -21.71 -0.33 5.33
C ASP A 235 -20.71 -0.16 6.47
N PHE A 236 -19.92 0.93 6.48
CA PHE A 236 -18.84 1.14 7.45
C PHE A 236 -17.86 -0.05 7.40
N ASP A 237 -17.41 -0.41 6.20
CA ASP A 237 -16.50 -1.52 5.96
C ASP A 237 -15.02 -1.08 6.03
N PHE A 238 -14.73 0.21 5.84
CA PHE A 238 -13.41 0.84 5.83
C PHE A 238 -12.41 0.28 4.79
N ASN A 239 -12.88 -0.33 3.69
CA ASN A 239 -12.00 -0.83 2.63
C ASN A 239 -11.82 0.15 1.44
N ASP A 240 -12.49 1.31 1.45
CA ASP A 240 -12.45 2.27 0.33
C ASP A 240 -11.02 2.66 -0.08
N VAL A 241 -10.13 2.81 0.90
CA VAL A 241 -8.69 2.73 0.69
C VAL A 241 -8.02 2.06 1.89
N VAL A 242 -7.15 1.09 1.60
CA VAL A 242 -6.37 0.37 2.61
C VAL A 242 -4.90 0.49 2.30
N PHE A 243 -4.11 0.95 3.27
CA PHE A 243 -2.66 1.12 3.10
C PHE A 243 -1.90 0.93 4.40
N ASP A 244 -0.69 0.39 4.31
CA ASP A 244 0.24 0.34 5.43
C ASP A 244 1.16 1.58 5.39
N ALA A 245 1.38 2.23 6.52
CA ALA A 245 2.19 3.45 6.62
C ALA A 245 3.27 3.37 7.69
N VAL A 246 4.44 3.95 7.43
CA VAL A 246 5.54 4.04 8.40
C VAL A 246 6.35 5.34 8.22
N THR A 247 6.81 5.92 9.34
CA THR A 247 7.81 6.98 9.32
C THR A 247 9.21 6.38 9.51
N VAL A 248 10.08 6.42 8.50
CA VAL A 248 11.41 5.80 8.51
C VAL A 248 12.45 6.74 7.92
N ASN A 249 13.60 6.90 8.59
CA ASN A 249 14.74 7.70 8.15
C ASN A 249 14.42 9.13 7.65
N GLY A 250 13.33 9.73 8.14
CA GLY A 250 12.90 11.09 7.78
C GLY A 250 11.98 11.17 6.55
N ALA A 251 11.52 10.04 6.03
CA ALA A 251 10.44 9.93 5.04
C ALA A 251 9.20 9.26 5.66
N THR A 252 8.05 9.44 5.03
CA THR A 252 6.84 8.64 5.28
C THR A 252 6.64 7.73 4.07
N VAL A 253 6.70 6.42 4.28
CA VAL A 253 6.50 5.40 3.23
C VAL A 253 5.09 4.83 3.37
N VAL A 254 4.43 4.64 2.24
CA VAL A 254 3.08 4.07 2.12
C VAL A 254 3.15 2.85 1.22
N THR A 255 2.64 1.72 1.71
CA THR A 255 2.32 0.52 0.92
C THR A 255 0.82 0.45 0.75
N LEU A 256 0.31 0.94 -0.37
CA LEU A 256 -1.10 0.89 -0.75
C LEU A 256 -1.48 -0.56 -1.10
N GLN A 257 -2.48 -1.08 -0.38
CA GLN A 257 -2.93 -2.47 -0.44
C GLN A 257 -4.20 -2.65 -1.26
N ALA A 258 -5.19 -1.77 -1.10
CA ALA A 258 -6.47 -1.86 -1.80
C ALA A 258 -7.11 -0.49 -2.06
N ALA A 259 -8.03 -0.48 -3.03
CA ALA A 259 -8.95 0.62 -3.30
C ALA A 259 -10.36 0.03 -3.51
N GLY A 260 -11.26 0.17 -2.54
CA GLY A 260 -12.68 -0.16 -2.68
C GLY A 260 -13.52 1.01 -3.21
N GLY A 261 -13.10 2.24 -2.92
CA GLY A 261 -14.01 3.37 -3.04
C GLY A 261 -14.24 3.79 -4.47
N THR A 262 -15.51 4.02 -4.81
CA THR A 262 -15.92 4.31 -6.19
C THR A 262 -15.79 5.80 -6.58
N MET A 263 -15.31 6.64 -5.67
CA MET A 263 -15.09 8.08 -5.87
C MET A 263 -13.58 8.38 -5.99
N PRO A 264 -13.15 9.59 -6.41
CA PRO A 264 -11.74 9.96 -6.33
C PRO A 264 -11.23 9.98 -4.89
N LEU A 265 -10.28 9.10 -4.57
CA LEU A 265 -9.60 9.01 -3.28
C LEU A 265 -8.14 9.43 -3.42
N TYR A 266 -7.64 10.21 -2.47
CA TYR A 266 -6.26 10.67 -2.47
C TYR A 266 -5.57 10.40 -1.13
N ILE A 267 -4.33 9.91 -1.19
CA ILE A 267 -3.38 9.95 -0.07
C ILE A 267 -2.40 11.08 -0.35
N GLU A 268 -2.48 12.17 0.43
CA GLU A 268 -1.83 13.44 0.10
C GLU A 268 -2.31 13.98 -1.27
N ASP A 269 -1.41 14.07 -2.24
CA ASP A 269 -1.67 14.53 -3.61
C ASP A 269 -1.80 13.34 -4.59
N ASN A 270 -1.61 12.10 -4.13
CA ASN A 270 -1.56 10.89 -4.96
C ASN A 270 -2.96 10.26 -5.07
N GLU A 271 -3.50 10.14 -6.27
CA GLU A 271 -4.79 9.49 -6.51
C GLU A 271 -4.64 7.97 -6.46
N VAL A 272 -5.54 7.32 -5.74
CA VAL A 272 -5.41 5.92 -5.33
C VAL A 272 -5.59 4.95 -6.52
N HIS A 273 -6.49 5.24 -7.46
CA HIS A 273 -6.72 4.39 -8.63
C HIS A 273 -5.59 4.52 -9.67
N GLU A 274 -5.12 5.75 -9.90
CA GLU A 274 -3.99 6.06 -10.78
C GLU A 274 -2.72 5.32 -10.35
N LEU A 275 -2.43 5.27 -9.04
CA LEU A 275 -1.30 4.49 -8.49
C LEU A 275 -1.36 3.00 -8.84
N PHE A 276 -2.56 2.41 -8.90
CA PHE A 276 -2.79 1.01 -9.33
C PHE A 276 -2.87 0.83 -10.85
N GLY A 277 -2.80 1.91 -11.64
CA GLY A 277 -2.96 1.87 -13.09
C GLY A 277 -4.35 1.38 -13.51
N VAL A 278 -5.40 1.88 -12.86
CA VAL A 278 -6.81 1.64 -13.22
C VAL A 278 -7.57 2.95 -13.31
N SER A 279 -8.75 2.97 -13.93
CA SER A 279 -9.57 4.19 -13.93
C SER A 279 -10.13 4.46 -12.53
N GLN A 280 -10.34 5.73 -12.21
CA GLN A 280 -11.17 6.13 -11.07
C GLN A 280 -12.49 5.32 -11.07
N SER A 281 -12.94 4.95 -9.87
CA SER A 281 -14.04 4.02 -9.59
C SER A 281 -13.80 2.53 -9.88
N THR A 282 -12.58 2.10 -10.21
CA THR A 282 -12.25 0.67 -10.37
C THR A 282 -11.77 0.08 -9.05
N MET A 283 -12.62 -0.71 -8.39
CA MET A 283 -12.21 -1.47 -7.22
C MET A 283 -11.06 -2.44 -7.54
N VAL A 284 -10.05 -2.46 -6.68
CA VAL A 284 -8.91 -3.39 -6.72
C VAL A 284 -8.56 -3.89 -5.33
N ASN A 285 -8.23 -5.18 -5.23
CA ASN A 285 -7.90 -5.88 -3.97
C ASN A 285 -8.96 -5.84 -2.85
N THR A 286 -10.19 -5.43 -3.14
CA THR A 286 -11.39 -5.79 -2.35
C THR A 286 -12.00 -7.09 -2.91
N TYR A 287 -12.79 -7.80 -2.09
CA TYR A 287 -13.24 -9.16 -2.39
C TYR A 287 -13.97 -9.28 -3.74
N ASP A 288 -13.67 -10.34 -4.50
CA ASP A 288 -14.11 -10.57 -5.89
C ASP A 288 -13.70 -9.50 -6.94
N LYS A 289 -12.75 -8.60 -6.63
CA LYS A 289 -12.27 -7.55 -7.56
C LYS A 289 -10.86 -7.81 -8.08
N GLN A 290 -10.47 -7.00 -9.06
CA GLN A 290 -9.24 -7.18 -9.84
C GLN A 290 -8.02 -7.20 -8.91
N ALA A 291 -7.34 -8.34 -8.86
CA ALA A 291 -6.11 -8.49 -8.09
C ALA A 291 -4.98 -7.66 -8.74
N LYS A 292 -4.32 -6.84 -7.93
CA LYS A 292 -3.20 -5.98 -8.30
C LYS A 292 -2.06 -6.16 -7.28
N ALA A 293 -0.82 -6.01 -7.73
CA ALA A 293 0.31 -5.87 -6.82
C ALA A 293 0.11 -4.64 -5.91
N PRO A 294 0.54 -4.68 -4.63
CA PRO A 294 0.55 -3.48 -3.80
C PRO A 294 1.46 -2.42 -4.41
N VAL A 295 1.20 -1.15 -4.12
CA VAL A 295 1.99 -0.02 -4.63
C VAL A 295 2.77 0.60 -3.46
N ILE A 296 4.07 0.79 -3.61
CA ILE A 296 4.92 1.37 -2.56
C ILE A 296 5.46 2.71 -3.04
N PHE A 297 5.16 3.77 -2.29
CA PHE A 297 5.59 5.13 -2.61
C PHE A 297 5.91 5.93 -1.35
N ARG A 298 6.52 7.09 -1.55
CA ARG A 298 6.94 8.01 -0.49
C ARG A 298 6.16 9.29 -0.58
N LEU A 299 5.60 9.72 0.55
CA LEU A 299 4.91 11.01 0.62
C LEU A 299 5.91 12.16 0.49
N LYS A 300 5.43 13.25 -0.12
CA LYS A 300 6.21 14.45 -0.37
C LYS A 300 6.44 15.22 0.92
N ASN A 301 5.41 15.33 1.77
CA ASN A 301 5.55 15.91 3.09
C ASN A 301 6.02 14.87 4.11
N ARG A 302 6.63 15.37 5.19
CA ARG A 302 7.09 14.56 6.32
C ARG A 302 6.07 14.62 7.43
N TYR A 303 5.52 13.47 7.79
CA TYR A 303 4.57 13.34 8.88
C TYR A 303 5.29 12.82 10.13
N ASN A 304 5.00 13.39 11.30
CA ASN A 304 5.56 12.92 12.57
C ASN A 304 4.80 11.71 13.13
N ASP A 305 3.51 11.61 12.78
CA ASP A 305 2.59 10.54 13.11
C ASP A 305 1.83 10.15 11.83
N ILE A 306 1.57 8.86 11.63
CA ILE A 306 0.80 8.36 10.49
C ILE A 306 -0.68 8.79 10.54
N LYS A 307 -1.18 9.16 11.73
CA LYS A 307 -2.48 9.80 11.95
C LYS A 307 -2.64 11.07 11.11
N ASP A 308 -1.56 11.84 10.94
CA ASP A 308 -1.57 13.14 10.28
C ASP A 308 -1.52 13.03 8.74
N ILE A 309 -1.35 11.83 8.18
CA ILE A 309 -1.39 11.60 6.72
C ILE A 309 -2.80 11.96 6.22
N PRO A 310 -2.96 12.98 5.35
CA PRO A 310 -4.26 13.36 4.84
C PRO A 310 -4.74 12.31 3.84
N VAL A 311 -5.94 11.79 4.09
CA VAL A 311 -6.71 11.01 3.11
C VAL A 311 -7.92 11.87 2.73
N ARG A 312 -8.18 12.04 1.43
CA ARG A 312 -9.27 12.90 0.92
C ARG A 312 -10.22 12.14 0.01
N VAL A 313 -11.51 12.44 0.13
CA VAL A 313 -12.58 11.93 -0.75
C VAL A 313 -13.52 13.07 -1.11
N ASN A 314 -13.65 13.38 -2.40
CA ASN A 314 -14.35 14.58 -2.90
C ASN A 314 -13.93 15.86 -2.13
N ASP A 315 -12.61 16.06 -1.99
CA ASP A 315 -11.95 17.15 -1.25
C ASP A 315 -12.24 17.26 0.26
N VAL A 316 -13.05 16.36 0.83
CA VAL A 316 -13.22 16.22 2.29
C VAL A 316 -12.08 15.38 2.86
N ILE A 317 -11.35 15.91 3.84
CA ILE A 317 -10.32 15.16 4.58
C ILE A 317 -11.01 14.20 5.56
N LEU A 318 -10.62 12.92 5.52
CA LEU A 318 -11.18 11.87 6.38
C LEU A 318 -10.73 12.05 7.85
N PRO A 319 -11.67 12.20 8.81
CA PRO A 319 -11.31 12.48 10.19
C PRO A 319 -10.76 11.26 10.92
N ALA A 320 -9.92 11.52 11.92
CA ALA A 320 -9.49 10.54 12.92
C ALA A 320 -9.50 11.18 14.33
N GLU A 321 -10.41 12.14 14.57
CA GLU A 321 -10.49 12.86 15.83
C GLU A 321 -10.86 11.94 16.99
N VAL A 322 -10.28 12.21 18.17
CA VAL A 322 -10.52 11.41 19.38
C VAL A 322 -11.94 11.68 19.87
N GLY A 323 -12.74 10.62 20.04
CA GLY A 323 -14.12 10.70 20.52
C GLY A 323 -15.17 11.17 19.50
N LYS A 324 -14.83 11.24 18.21
CA LYS A 324 -15.76 11.47 17.09
C LYS A 324 -15.77 10.29 16.12
N ALA A 325 -16.73 10.26 15.20
CA ALA A 325 -16.80 9.23 14.16
C ALA A 325 -15.51 9.22 13.29
N PRO A 326 -14.93 8.04 13.00
CA PRO A 326 -13.73 7.92 12.19
C PRO A 326 -14.08 7.90 10.70
N GLY A 327 -13.39 8.68 9.88
CA GLY A 327 -13.26 8.40 8.44
C GLY A 327 -12.07 7.49 8.13
N LYS A 328 -11.21 7.23 9.11
CA LYS A 328 -10.13 6.23 9.02
C LYS A 328 -9.80 5.61 10.39
N LEU A 329 -9.44 4.34 10.35
CA LEU A 329 -9.00 3.50 11.47
C LEU A 329 -7.52 3.16 11.33
N CYS A 330 -6.90 2.70 12.42
CA CYS A 330 -5.53 2.21 12.46
C CYS A 330 -5.44 0.88 13.23
N CYS A 331 -4.64 -0.06 12.73
CA CYS A 331 -4.43 -1.39 13.33
C CYS A 331 -3.06 -1.98 12.91
N PRO A 332 -2.62 -3.10 13.49
CA PRO A 332 -1.48 -3.86 12.98
C PRO A 332 -1.63 -4.29 11.51
N THR A 333 -0.54 -4.46 10.78
CA THR A 333 -0.54 -4.92 9.36
C THR A 333 -1.00 -6.37 9.17
N THR A 334 -1.13 -7.12 10.26
CA THR A 334 -1.74 -8.46 10.29
C THR A 334 -3.27 -8.43 10.22
N CYS A 335 -3.90 -7.25 10.38
CA CYS A 335 -5.34 -7.10 10.33
C CYS A 335 -5.81 -7.06 8.86
N GLU A 336 -6.63 -8.02 8.46
CA GLU A 336 -7.25 -8.05 7.13
C GLU A 336 -8.41 -7.06 7.04
N TRP A 337 -8.48 -6.29 5.96
CA TRP A 337 -9.66 -5.46 5.68
C TRP A 337 -10.89 -6.32 5.40
N THR A 338 -12.05 -5.69 5.49
CA THR A 338 -13.37 -6.26 5.18
C THR A 338 -13.53 -6.58 3.70
N ASP A 339 -14.51 -7.42 3.41
CA ASP A 339 -15.04 -7.56 2.05
C ASP A 339 -15.93 -6.34 1.71
N GLU A 340 -16.10 -6.01 0.43
CA GLU A 340 -17.01 -4.96 -0.05
C GLU A 340 -18.42 -5.12 0.56
N ARG A 341 -18.90 -4.07 1.25
CA ARG A 341 -20.18 -4.00 2.00
C ARG A 341 -20.28 -4.88 3.25
N GLN A 342 -19.18 -5.48 3.69
CA GLN A 342 -19.13 -6.20 4.96
C GLN A 342 -18.80 -5.22 6.08
N ASN A 343 -19.84 -4.75 6.77
CA ASN A 343 -19.67 -3.88 7.94
C ASN A 343 -18.56 -4.36 8.89
N ILE A 344 -17.71 -3.44 9.35
CA ILE A 344 -16.49 -3.74 10.14
C ILE A 344 -16.76 -4.61 11.39
N GLU A 345 -17.92 -4.47 12.05
CA GLU A 345 -18.30 -5.28 13.22
C GLU A 345 -18.54 -6.77 12.92
N ILE A 346 -18.74 -7.14 11.64
CA ILE A 346 -18.90 -8.54 11.22
C ILE A 346 -17.54 -9.24 11.25
N LYS A 347 -16.48 -8.55 10.77
CA LYS A 347 -15.10 -9.07 10.77
C LYS A 347 -14.42 -8.88 12.13
N TYR A 348 -14.78 -7.82 12.85
CA TYR A 348 -14.21 -7.43 14.14
C TYR A 348 -15.29 -7.25 15.21
N PRO A 349 -15.70 -8.34 15.91
CA PRO A 349 -16.80 -8.30 16.89
C PRO A 349 -16.59 -7.32 18.06
N ASN A 350 -15.34 -7.00 18.41
CA ASN A 350 -15.03 -6.03 19.46
C ASN A 350 -15.19 -4.56 19.01
N PHE A 351 -15.43 -4.28 17.72
CA PHE A 351 -15.56 -2.92 17.21
C PHE A 351 -16.63 -2.11 17.96
N GLN A 352 -17.83 -2.67 18.17
CA GLN A 352 -18.88 -1.97 18.93
C GLN A 352 -18.46 -1.71 20.39
N ALA A 353 -17.83 -2.68 21.06
CA ALA A 353 -17.32 -2.48 22.41
C ALA A 353 -16.24 -1.39 22.46
N ALA A 354 -15.42 -1.28 21.42
CA ALA A 354 -14.45 -0.20 21.27
C ALA A 354 -15.13 1.16 21.06
N VAL A 355 -16.18 1.26 20.23
CA VAL A 355 -16.97 2.51 20.09
C VAL A 355 -17.46 3.00 21.46
N GLU A 356 -18.04 2.10 22.27
CA GLU A 356 -18.65 2.43 23.56
C GLU A 356 -17.64 2.74 24.69
N ASN A 357 -16.41 2.22 24.64
CA ASN A 357 -15.45 2.25 25.77
C ASN A 357 -14.09 2.91 25.48
N GLY A 358 -13.71 3.09 24.20
CA GLY A 358 -12.56 3.86 23.74
C GLY A 358 -11.15 3.30 24.00
N ASN A 359 -10.98 2.44 25.03
CA ASN A 359 -9.70 1.80 25.40
C ASN A 359 -9.65 0.31 25.02
N ILE A 360 -10.34 -0.07 23.94
CA ILE A 360 -10.34 -1.44 23.41
C ILE A 360 -9.76 -1.38 22.01
N ASN A 361 -8.81 -2.28 21.73
CA ASN A 361 -8.27 -2.49 20.40
C ASN A 361 -9.40 -3.06 19.53
N TRP A 362 -9.91 -2.27 18.60
CA TRP A 362 -11.11 -2.63 17.83
C TRP A 362 -10.89 -3.84 16.91
N TRP A 363 -9.62 -4.17 16.61
CA TRP A 363 -9.17 -5.23 15.72
C TRP A 363 -8.83 -6.56 16.41
N GLU A 364 -8.92 -6.63 17.74
CA GLU A 364 -8.78 -7.85 18.54
C GLU A 364 -10.12 -8.57 18.71
#